data_AF-A0A699YIK7-F1
#
_entry.id   AF-A0A699YIK7-F1
#
_cell.length_a   1.000
_cell.length_b   1.000
_cell.length_c   1.000
_cell.angle_alpha   90.00
_cell.angle_beta   90.00
_cell.angle_gamma   90.00
#
_symmetry.space_group_name_H-M   'P 1'
#
loop_
_entity.id
_entity.type
_entity.pdbx_description
1 polymer ?
#
loop_
_entity_poly.entity_id
_entity_poly.type
_entity_poly.pdbx_seq_one_letter_code
_entity_poly.pdbx_strand_id
1 'polypeptide(L)'
;MTSDNKVQVAAGENHSAALAVDGRLLCWGRGKYGALGQGDFSSCQLPAVVRSLQGVPLVQVACGGNHTLAMTASGAVYSWGAGGSGQLGLGAFDNTCRPNLVRGALADTRAVQVAAGLRHSLALAACNKVFVWGAGDQGQLGQGQGRTQAQPSPLALPPGALPDLPVLFIAAGQSQHTV
;
A
#
# COMPACT_ATOMS: atom_id res chain seq x y z
N MET A 1 7.32 -28.44 -2.21
CA MET A 1 7.38 -26.97 -2.26
C MET A 1 6.29 -26.44 -1.36
N THR A 2 6.62 -26.14 -0.10
CA THR A 2 5.69 -25.51 0.83
C THR A 2 5.50 -24.07 0.36
N SER A 3 4.31 -23.74 -0.15
CA SER A 3 3.91 -22.34 -0.30
C SER A 3 4.00 -21.70 1.09
N ASP A 4 4.90 -20.73 1.27
CA ASP A 4 5.02 -19.92 2.49
C ASP A 4 3.72 -19.12 2.69
N ASN A 5 2.68 -19.80 3.18
CA ASN A 5 1.42 -19.18 3.53
C ASN A 5 1.64 -18.39 4.82
N LYS A 6 1.91 -17.10 4.66
CA LYS A 6 2.15 -16.18 5.77
C LYS A 6 0.83 -15.70 6.34
N VAL A 7 0.69 -15.85 7.66
CA VAL A 7 -0.32 -15.11 8.42
C VAL A 7 0.25 -13.72 8.71
N GLN A 8 -0.50 -12.69 8.36
CA GLN A 8 -0.11 -11.31 8.64
C GLN A 8 -1.33 -10.49 9.03
N VAL A 9 -1.15 -9.55 9.94
CA VAL A 9 -2.15 -8.52 10.26
C VAL A 9 -1.58 -7.14 9.95
N ALA A 10 -2.45 -6.23 9.55
CA ALA A 10 -2.14 -4.82 9.37
C ALA A 10 -3.28 -3.97 9.94
N ALA A 11 -2.92 -2.86 10.59
CA ALA A 11 -3.87 -1.91 11.15
C ALA A 11 -3.62 -0.53 10.52
N GLY A 12 -4.69 0.07 10.03
CA GLY A 12 -4.72 1.45 9.57
C GLY A 12 -5.18 2.39 10.70
N GLU A 13 -5.62 3.59 10.35
CA GLU A 13 -6.16 4.53 11.34
C GLU A 13 -7.53 4.07 11.88
N ASN A 14 -8.40 3.56 10.99
CA ASN A 14 -9.78 3.20 11.36
C ASN A 14 -10.24 1.83 10.80
N HIS A 15 -9.34 1.06 10.21
CA HIS A 15 -9.63 -0.27 9.67
C HIS A 15 -8.47 -1.22 9.94
N SER A 16 -8.74 -2.50 9.79
CA SER A 16 -7.74 -3.55 9.95
C SER A 16 -7.91 -4.59 8.87
N ALA A 17 -6.82 -5.29 8.58
CA ALA A 17 -6.79 -6.38 7.64
C ALA A 17 -5.98 -7.56 8.18
N ALA A 18 -6.36 -8.76 7.78
CA ALA A 18 -5.63 -9.99 8.05
C ALA A 18 -5.48 -10.80 6.77
N LEU A 19 -4.27 -11.22 6.47
CA LEU A 19 -3.97 -12.25 5.49
C LEU A 19 -3.93 -13.59 6.22
N ALA A 20 -4.86 -14.48 5.90
CA ALA A 20 -4.98 -15.79 6.49
C ALA A 20 -4.06 -16.81 5.79
N VAL A 21 -3.75 -17.90 6.50
CA VAL A 21 -2.92 -19.01 5.99
C VAL A 21 -3.54 -19.71 4.78
N ASP A 22 -4.84 -19.56 4.53
CA ASP A 22 -5.50 -20.11 3.34
C ASP A 22 -5.46 -19.15 2.13
N GLY A 23 -4.71 -18.04 2.25
CA GLY A 23 -4.58 -17.02 1.22
C GLY A 23 -5.74 -16.01 1.19
N ARG A 24 -6.75 -16.13 2.06
CA ARG A 24 -7.84 -15.15 2.13
C ARG A 24 -7.37 -13.87 2.80
N LEU A 25 -7.68 -12.74 2.17
CA LEU A 25 -7.60 -11.43 2.79
C LEU A 25 -8.94 -11.07 3.44
N LEU A 26 -8.90 -10.72 4.72
CA LEU A 26 -10.03 -10.19 5.48
C LEU A 26 -9.80 -8.72 5.81
N CYS A 27 -10.86 -7.92 5.76
CA CYS A 27 -10.84 -6.52 6.22
C CYS A 27 -12.06 -6.23 7.10
N TRP A 28 -11.88 -5.35 8.10
CA TRP A 28 -12.94 -4.87 8.98
C TRP A 28 -12.64 -3.47 9.53
N GLY A 29 -13.62 -2.86 10.20
CA GLY A 29 -13.58 -1.50 10.71
C GLY A 29 -14.39 -0.53 9.83
N ARG A 30 -13.87 0.69 9.68
CA ARG A 30 -14.55 1.78 8.96
C ARG A 30 -14.51 1.56 7.44
N GLY A 31 -15.70 1.56 6.81
CA GLY A 31 -15.87 1.37 5.36
C GLY A 31 -15.73 2.61 4.50
N LYS A 32 -15.60 3.79 5.13
CA LYS A 32 -15.54 5.07 4.43
C LYS A 32 -14.41 5.06 3.39
N TYR A 33 -14.67 5.66 2.23
CA TYR A 33 -13.75 5.69 1.08
C TYR A 33 -13.45 4.32 0.45
N GLY A 34 -14.02 3.22 0.97
CA GLY A 34 -13.92 1.90 0.37
C GLY A 34 -12.72 1.09 0.85
N ALA A 35 -12.07 1.47 1.96
CA ALA A 35 -10.84 0.87 2.48
C ALA A 35 -10.93 -0.64 2.80
N LEU A 36 -12.16 -1.18 2.90
CA LEU A 36 -12.42 -2.60 3.15
C LEU A 36 -12.46 -3.46 1.87
N GLY A 37 -12.49 -2.86 0.69
CA GLY A 37 -12.38 -3.59 -0.59
C GLY A 37 -13.60 -4.43 -0.97
N GLN A 38 -14.74 -4.26 -0.30
CA GLN A 38 -15.95 -5.08 -0.48
C GLN A 38 -16.79 -4.68 -1.71
N GLY A 39 -16.42 -3.61 -2.41
CA GLY A 39 -17.20 -3.04 -3.50
C GLY A 39 -18.25 -2.03 -3.08
N ASP A 40 -18.25 -1.62 -1.80
CA ASP A 40 -19.11 -0.57 -1.25
C ASP A 40 -18.33 0.32 -0.25
N PHE A 41 -19.05 1.20 0.44
CA PHE A 41 -18.49 2.14 1.43
C PHE A 41 -18.98 1.86 2.86
N SER A 42 -19.57 0.69 3.09
CA SER A 42 -20.20 0.30 4.35
C SER A 42 -19.16 -0.20 5.36
N SER A 43 -19.31 0.17 6.63
CA SER A 43 -18.43 -0.34 7.69
C SER A 43 -18.76 -1.80 8.03
N CYS A 44 -17.74 -2.57 8.41
CA CYS A 44 -17.88 -3.96 8.85
C CYS A 44 -17.35 -4.11 10.27
N GLN A 45 -18.21 -4.49 11.21
CA GLN A 45 -17.80 -4.70 12.61
C GLN A 45 -17.07 -6.05 12.82
N LEU A 46 -17.19 -6.95 11.85
CA LEU A 46 -16.57 -8.28 11.87
C LEU A 46 -15.65 -8.45 10.66
N PRO A 47 -14.58 -9.27 10.76
CA PRO A 47 -13.73 -9.63 9.63
C PRO A 47 -14.53 -10.14 8.44
N ALA A 48 -14.42 -9.46 7.30
CA ALA A 48 -15.09 -9.83 6.05
C ALA A 48 -14.07 -10.12 4.95
N VAL A 49 -14.28 -11.21 4.21
CA VAL A 49 -13.36 -11.63 3.13
C VAL A 49 -13.46 -10.68 1.94
N VAL A 50 -12.33 -10.18 1.45
CA VAL A 50 -12.24 -9.37 0.23
C VAL A 50 -12.35 -10.29 -0.98
N ARG A 51 -13.58 -10.54 -1.42
CA ARG A 51 -13.88 -11.59 -2.43
C ARG A 51 -13.17 -11.39 -3.77
N SER A 52 -12.93 -10.15 -4.19
CA SER A 52 -12.27 -9.86 -5.46
C SER A 52 -10.80 -10.27 -5.54
N LEU A 53 -10.17 -10.60 -4.40
CA LEU A 53 -8.79 -11.11 -4.33
C LEU A 53 -8.72 -12.60 -3.97
N GLN A 54 -9.84 -13.32 -3.94
CA GLN A 54 -9.80 -14.76 -3.71
C GLN A 54 -9.04 -15.47 -4.85
N GLY A 55 -8.17 -16.41 -4.47
CA GLY A 55 -7.31 -17.13 -5.41
C GLY A 55 -6.07 -16.35 -5.87
N VAL A 56 -5.94 -15.07 -5.48
CA VAL A 56 -4.72 -14.30 -5.71
C VAL A 56 -3.69 -14.69 -4.64
N PRO A 57 -2.44 -15.06 -5.00
CA PRO A 57 -1.42 -15.49 -4.04
C PRO A 57 -0.82 -14.30 -3.30
N LEU A 58 -1.58 -13.71 -2.39
CA LEU A 58 -1.17 -12.61 -1.54
C LEU A 58 -0.13 -13.08 -0.52
N VAL A 59 0.89 -12.26 -0.28
CA VAL A 59 1.97 -12.53 0.68
C VAL A 59 2.17 -11.40 1.67
N GLN A 60 1.61 -10.21 1.40
CA GLN A 60 1.69 -9.10 2.32
C GLN A 60 0.45 -8.19 2.23
N VAL A 61 0.08 -7.59 3.36
CA VAL A 61 -0.90 -6.49 3.45
C VAL A 61 -0.32 -5.33 4.27
N ALA A 62 -0.67 -4.11 3.91
CA ALA A 62 -0.37 -2.90 4.68
C ALA A 62 -1.59 -1.97 4.68
N CYS A 63 -1.90 -1.36 5.82
CA CYS A 63 -3.02 -0.45 5.98
C CYS A 63 -2.49 0.94 6.33
N GLY A 64 -2.88 1.94 5.53
CA GLY A 64 -2.58 3.34 5.80
C GLY A 64 -3.72 4.02 6.55
N GLY A 65 -3.84 5.34 6.42
CA GLY A 65 -4.91 6.11 7.08
C GLY A 65 -6.31 5.62 6.72
N ASN A 66 -6.66 5.70 5.44
CA ASN A 66 -7.96 5.22 4.91
C ASN A 66 -7.79 4.45 3.60
N HIS A 67 -6.64 3.81 3.39
CA HIS A 67 -6.35 3.01 2.20
C HIS A 67 -5.63 1.72 2.60
N THR A 68 -5.66 0.74 1.71
CA THR A 68 -5.05 -0.57 1.92
C THR A 68 -4.22 -0.94 0.71
N LEU A 69 -3.05 -1.52 0.96
CA LEU A 69 -2.18 -2.13 -0.03
C LEU A 69 -2.12 -3.64 0.22
N ALA A 70 -2.09 -4.42 -0.85
CA ALA A 70 -1.80 -5.84 -0.78
C ALA A 70 -0.80 -6.23 -1.88
N MET A 71 0.12 -7.13 -1.56
CA MET A 71 1.17 -7.56 -2.47
C MET A 71 1.09 -9.06 -2.69
N THR A 72 1.27 -9.47 -3.94
CA THR A 72 1.30 -10.88 -4.36
C THR A 72 2.71 -11.48 -4.28
N ALA A 73 2.81 -12.80 -4.32
CA ALA A 73 4.09 -13.52 -4.37
C ALA A 73 4.96 -13.15 -5.60
N SER A 74 4.32 -12.78 -6.71
CA SER A 74 4.99 -12.29 -7.92
C SER A 74 5.45 -10.83 -7.82
N GLY A 75 5.07 -10.11 -6.76
CA GLY A 75 5.42 -8.71 -6.54
C GLY A 75 4.45 -7.70 -7.15
N ALA A 76 3.30 -8.15 -7.67
CA ALA A 76 2.23 -7.24 -8.06
C ALA A 76 1.58 -6.60 -6.82
N VAL A 77 1.30 -5.30 -6.89
CA VAL A 77 0.72 -4.50 -5.80
C VAL A 77 -0.70 -4.07 -6.15
N TYR A 78 -1.64 -4.32 -5.25
CA TYR A 78 -3.02 -3.86 -5.32
C TYR A 78 -3.25 -2.76 -4.29
N SER A 79 -4.10 -1.80 -4.63
CA SER A 79 -4.48 -0.69 -3.76
C SER A 79 -5.98 -0.42 -3.82
N TRP A 80 -6.56 0.02 -2.70
CA TRP A 80 -7.94 0.51 -2.64
C TRP A 80 -8.18 1.39 -1.40
N GLY A 81 -9.33 2.06 -1.36
CA GLY A 81 -9.73 2.98 -0.32
C GLY A 81 -9.65 4.44 -0.78
N ALA A 82 -9.22 5.32 0.13
CA ALA A 82 -9.07 6.75 -0.13
C ALA A 82 -8.00 7.02 -1.19
N GLY A 83 -8.34 7.79 -2.22
CA GLY A 83 -7.43 8.18 -3.30
C GLY A 83 -7.20 9.68 -3.44
N GLY A 84 -7.87 10.52 -2.64
CA GLY A 84 -7.83 11.98 -2.75
C GLY A 84 -6.44 12.63 -2.62
N SER A 85 -5.44 11.90 -2.15
CA SER A 85 -4.04 12.36 -2.10
C SER A 85 -3.12 11.56 -3.03
N GLY A 86 -3.67 10.79 -3.96
CA GLY A 86 -2.89 9.94 -4.87
C GLY A 86 -2.31 8.68 -4.24
N GLN A 87 -2.63 8.37 -2.98
CA GLN A 87 -2.03 7.26 -2.21
C GLN A 87 -2.35 5.85 -2.75
N LEU A 88 -3.28 5.76 -3.71
CA LEU A 88 -3.55 4.51 -4.42
C LEU A 88 -2.57 4.25 -5.57
N GLY A 89 -1.90 5.27 -6.11
CA GLY A 89 -0.94 5.05 -7.21
C GLY A 89 -1.60 4.70 -8.55
N LEU A 90 -2.89 4.96 -8.72
CA LEU A 90 -3.67 4.58 -9.90
C LEU A 90 -3.65 5.65 -11.02
N GLY A 91 -2.96 6.77 -10.83
CA GLY A 91 -2.93 7.91 -11.76
C GLY A 91 -4.14 8.82 -11.67
N ALA A 92 -4.99 8.59 -10.67
CA ALA A 92 -6.15 9.39 -10.38
C ALA A 92 -6.23 9.70 -8.88
N PHE A 93 -7.11 10.62 -8.53
CA PHE A 93 -7.36 11.05 -7.15
C PHE A 93 -8.69 10.49 -6.61
N ASP A 94 -9.30 9.56 -7.32
CA ASP A 94 -10.58 8.97 -6.96
C ASP A 94 -10.43 7.88 -5.89
N ASN A 95 -11.43 7.78 -5.02
CA ASN A 95 -11.53 6.67 -4.08
C ASN A 95 -11.97 5.41 -4.83
N THR A 96 -11.50 4.25 -4.38
CA THR A 96 -11.91 2.96 -4.96
C THR A 96 -12.36 2.00 -3.87
N CYS A 97 -13.53 1.40 -4.02
CA CYS A 97 -14.07 0.42 -3.08
C CYS A 97 -13.69 -1.03 -3.41
N ARG A 98 -12.91 -1.24 -4.46
CA ARG A 98 -12.39 -2.55 -4.87
C ARG A 98 -10.87 -2.47 -5.06
N PRO A 99 -10.13 -3.53 -4.73
CA PRO A 99 -8.72 -3.67 -5.07
C PRO A 99 -8.45 -3.45 -6.55
N ASN A 100 -7.56 -2.50 -6.85
CA ASN A 100 -7.08 -2.20 -8.20
C ASN A 100 -5.58 -2.43 -8.29
N LEU A 101 -5.12 -3.01 -9.41
CA LEU A 101 -3.70 -3.23 -9.67
C LEU A 101 -3.00 -1.89 -9.90
N VAL A 102 -1.96 -1.62 -9.11
CA VAL A 102 -1.08 -0.46 -9.29
C VAL A 102 -0.15 -0.74 -10.47
N ARG A 103 -0.20 0.11 -11.49
CA ARG A 103 0.58 -0.01 -12.73
C ARG A 103 1.65 1.09 -12.79
N GLY A 104 2.26 1.29 -13.96
CA GLY A 104 3.27 2.33 -14.18
C GLY A 104 4.66 1.84 -13.81
N ALA A 105 5.43 2.66 -13.08
CA ALA A 105 6.82 2.38 -12.76
C ALA A 105 7.04 1.09 -11.92
N LEU A 106 5.99 0.59 -11.27
CA LEU A 106 6.01 -0.69 -10.55
C LEU A 106 5.73 -1.91 -11.44
N ALA A 107 5.14 -1.74 -12.63
CA ALA A 107 4.66 -2.85 -13.45
C ALA A 107 5.79 -3.77 -13.93
N ASP A 108 6.95 -3.20 -14.24
CA ASP A 108 8.15 -3.92 -14.69
C ASP A 108 9.10 -4.29 -13.54
N THR A 109 8.61 -4.21 -12.29
CA THR A 109 9.40 -4.51 -11.10
C THR A 109 8.72 -5.56 -10.24
N ARG A 110 9.52 -6.32 -9.51
CA ARG A 110 9.02 -7.24 -8.49
C ARG A 110 9.08 -6.55 -7.13
N ALA A 111 7.94 -6.12 -6.60
CA ALA A 111 7.87 -5.66 -5.22
C ALA A 111 8.20 -6.81 -4.26
N VAL A 112 8.97 -6.51 -3.22
CA VAL A 112 9.35 -7.43 -2.14
C VAL A 112 8.84 -6.97 -0.79
N GLN A 113 8.45 -5.70 -0.67
CA GLN A 113 7.78 -5.17 0.50
C GLN A 113 6.87 -4.00 0.11
N VAL A 114 5.73 -3.86 0.80
CA VAL A 114 4.88 -2.67 0.77
C VAL A 114 4.74 -2.06 2.16
N ALA A 115 4.60 -0.74 2.22
CA ALA A 115 4.24 -0.01 3.44
C ALA A 115 3.27 1.13 3.11
N ALA A 116 2.38 1.44 4.04
CA ALA A 116 1.32 2.42 3.86
C ALA A 116 1.33 3.41 5.05
N GLY A 117 1.46 4.70 4.74
CA GLY A 117 1.38 5.79 5.72
C GLY A 117 -0.03 6.39 5.76
N LEU A 118 -0.15 7.57 6.37
CA LEU A 118 -1.47 8.23 6.49
C LEU A 118 -2.09 8.55 5.11
N ARG A 119 -1.30 9.21 4.25
CA ARG A 119 -1.70 9.65 2.90
C ARG A 119 -0.65 9.36 1.83
N HIS A 120 0.31 8.47 2.11
CA HIS A 120 1.37 8.08 1.17
C HIS A 120 1.62 6.58 1.27
N SER A 121 2.30 6.05 0.27
CA SER A 121 2.50 4.63 0.05
C SER A 121 3.91 4.38 -0.46
N LEU A 122 4.46 3.25 -0.08
CA LEU A 122 5.82 2.83 -0.39
C LEU A 122 5.83 1.40 -0.91
N ALA A 123 6.72 1.12 -1.86
CA ALA A 123 7.07 -0.24 -2.25
C ALA A 123 8.59 -0.37 -2.43
N LEU A 124 9.16 -1.43 -1.86
CA LEU A 124 10.54 -1.82 -2.10
C LEU A 124 10.54 -2.87 -3.20
N ALA A 125 11.30 -2.64 -4.27
CA ALA A 125 11.48 -3.61 -5.34
C ALA A 125 12.74 -4.47 -5.13
N ALA A 126 12.74 -5.68 -5.70
CA ALA A 126 13.87 -6.61 -5.66
C ALA A 126 15.16 -6.03 -6.27
N CYS A 127 15.04 -5.02 -7.14
CA CYS A 127 16.16 -4.25 -7.69
C CYS A 127 16.70 -3.17 -6.74
N ASN A 128 16.35 -3.24 -5.45
CA ASN A 128 16.76 -2.32 -4.40
C ASN A 128 16.31 -0.85 -4.63
N LYS A 129 15.28 -0.65 -5.46
CA LYS A 129 14.65 0.66 -5.66
C LYS A 129 13.44 0.78 -4.75
N VAL A 130 13.33 1.92 -4.08
CA VAL A 130 12.13 2.30 -3.33
C VAL A 130 11.25 3.14 -4.23
N PHE A 131 9.97 2.82 -4.30
CA PHE A 131 8.95 3.58 -4.98
C PHE A 131 8.06 4.26 -3.96
N VAL A 132 7.72 5.52 -4.24
CA VAL A 132 6.93 6.39 -3.37
C VAL A 132 5.75 6.95 -4.19
N TRP A 133 4.59 7.08 -3.57
CA TRP A 133 3.45 7.82 -4.13
C TRP A 133 2.50 8.30 -3.03
N GLY A 134 1.56 9.16 -3.40
CA GLY A 134 0.61 9.81 -2.50
C GLY A 134 0.98 11.25 -2.19
N ALA A 135 0.56 11.72 -1.02
CA ALA A 135 0.76 13.09 -0.57
C ALA A 135 2.26 13.40 -0.53
N GLY A 136 2.67 14.58 -1.02
CA GLY A 136 4.05 15.06 -0.95
C GLY A 136 4.23 16.36 -0.17
N ASP A 137 3.14 16.97 0.29
CA ASP A 137 3.07 18.29 0.93
C ASP A 137 4.00 18.45 2.15
N GLN A 138 4.28 17.38 2.89
CA GLN A 138 5.17 17.39 4.06
C GLN A 138 6.55 16.76 3.78
N GLY A 139 6.92 16.60 2.51
CA GLY A 139 8.17 15.97 2.11
C GLY A 139 8.21 14.45 2.32
N GLN A 140 7.08 13.81 2.67
CA GLN A 140 7.00 12.36 2.92
C GLN A 140 7.37 11.46 1.73
N LEU A 141 7.41 12.00 0.50
CA LEU A 141 7.93 11.27 -0.67
C LEU A 141 9.45 11.37 -0.81
N GLY A 142 10.13 12.22 -0.04
CA GLY A 142 11.60 12.33 -0.05
C GLY A 142 12.23 12.93 -1.32
N GLN A 143 11.43 13.52 -2.22
CA GLN A 143 11.91 14.00 -3.53
C GLN A 143 12.27 15.49 -3.59
N GLY A 144 12.26 16.19 -2.45
CA GLY A 144 12.64 17.61 -2.37
C GLY A 144 11.69 18.61 -3.04
N GLN A 145 10.64 18.16 -3.74
CA GLN A 145 9.71 19.02 -4.48
C GLN A 145 8.41 19.33 -3.72
N GLY A 146 8.12 18.62 -2.62
CA GLY A 146 6.86 18.79 -1.88
C GLY A 146 5.58 18.42 -2.66
N ARG A 147 5.71 17.74 -3.81
CA ARG A 147 4.60 17.50 -4.74
C ARG A 147 3.93 16.16 -4.49
N THR A 148 2.61 16.17 -4.44
CA THR A 148 1.77 14.97 -4.44
C THR A 148 1.89 14.21 -5.76
N GLN A 149 1.89 12.88 -5.69
CA GLN A 149 2.03 12.00 -6.84
C GLN A 149 0.95 10.91 -6.84
N ALA A 150 0.15 10.85 -7.90
CA ALA A 150 -0.88 9.84 -8.06
C ALA A 150 -0.37 8.54 -8.72
N GLN A 151 0.91 8.48 -9.10
CA GLN A 151 1.57 7.32 -9.69
C GLN A 151 2.84 6.98 -8.89
N PRO A 152 3.21 5.69 -8.76
CA PRO A 152 4.49 5.30 -8.20
C PRO A 152 5.65 5.93 -8.98
N SER A 153 6.59 6.52 -8.27
CA SER A 153 7.84 6.98 -8.84
C SER A 153 9.03 6.52 -7.99
N PRO A 154 10.20 6.27 -8.61
CA PRO A 154 11.38 5.87 -7.87
C PRO A 154 11.86 7.01 -6.98
N LEU A 155 12.16 6.70 -5.72
CA LEU A 155 12.84 7.59 -4.80
C LEU A 155 14.30 7.74 -5.25
N ALA A 156 14.64 8.92 -5.76
CA ALA A 156 16.01 9.29 -6.06
C ALA A 156 16.69 9.78 -4.77
N LEU A 157 17.58 8.97 -4.22
CA LEU A 157 18.39 9.37 -3.08
C LEU A 157 19.58 10.21 -3.57
N PRO A 158 19.93 11.30 -2.86
CA PRO A 158 21.17 12.01 -3.15
C PRO A 158 22.38 11.10 -2.94
N PRO A 159 23.49 11.30 -3.69
CA PRO A 159 24.73 10.57 -3.47
C PRO A 159 25.15 10.62 -1.99
N GLY A 160 25.39 9.47 -1.38
CA GLY A 160 25.79 9.34 0.03
C GLY A 160 24.66 9.44 1.06
N ALA A 161 23.39 9.58 0.65
CA ALA A 161 22.25 9.60 1.59
C ALA A 161 22.00 8.25 2.26
N LEU A 162 22.35 7.16 1.57
CA LEU A 162 22.56 5.85 2.15
C LEU A 162 23.96 5.38 1.75
N PRO A 163 24.69 4.65 2.60
CA PRO A 163 25.81 3.84 2.12
C PRO A 163 25.27 2.90 1.02
N ASP A 164 26.13 2.40 0.10
CA ASP A 164 25.77 1.48 -1.00
C ASP A 164 25.22 0.09 -0.54
N LEU A 165 24.66 0.04 0.66
CA LEU A 165 23.99 -1.09 1.26
C LEU A 165 22.56 -1.23 0.71
N PRO A 166 22.07 -2.47 0.57
CA PRO A 166 20.69 -2.70 0.20
C PRO A 166 19.72 -2.15 1.24
N VAL A 167 18.63 -1.54 0.78
CA VAL A 167 17.48 -1.19 1.61
C VAL A 167 16.82 -2.49 2.02
N LEU A 168 16.97 -2.86 3.29
CA LEU A 168 16.43 -4.12 3.81
C LEU A 168 14.94 -4.03 4.13
N PHE A 169 14.48 -2.86 4.61
CA PHE A 169 13.10 -2.65 5.03
C PHE A 169 12.63 -1.22 4.77
N ILE A 170 11.35 -1.07 4.43
CA ILE A 170 10.64 0.19 4.36
C ILE A 170 9.52 0.24 5.42
N ALA A 171 9.30 1.43 5.97
CA ALA A 171 8.21 1.72 6.91
C ALA A 171 7.65 3.12 6.62
N ALA A 172 6.36 3.32 6.90
CA ALA A 172 5.67 4.58 6.67
C ALA A 172 4.99 5.04 7.97
N GLY A 173 5.24 6.28 8.38
CA GLY A 173 4.66 6.86 9.58
C GLY A 173 3.25 7.43 9.38
N GLN A 174 2.49 7.52 10.46
CA GLN A 174 1.22 8.25 10.52
C GLN A 174 1.46 9.67 11.06
N SER A 175 2.12 10.56 10.33
CA SER A 175 2.31 11.93 10.81
C SER A 175 1.09 12.81 10.49
N GLN A 176 0.39 13.27 11.52
CA GLN A 176 -0.31 14.56 11.50
C GLN A 176 0.61 15.58 12.17
N HIS A 177 1.47 16.25 11.40
CA HIS A 177 2.04 17.50 11.88
C HIS A 177 1.12 18.63 11.42
N THR A 178 0.14 18.96 12.26
CA THR A 178 -0.40 20.32 12.28
C THR A 178 0.63 21.19 12.98
N VAL A 179 1.30 22.07 12.23
CA VAL A 179 2.03 23.21 12.81
C VAL A 179 1.01 24.27 13.22
#